data_AF-A0A2D6P9U5-F1
#
_entry.id   AF-A0A2D6P9U5-F1
#
_cell.length_a   1.000
_cell.length_b   1.000
_cell.length_c   1.000
_cell.angle_alpha   90.00
_cell.angle_beta   90.00
_cell.angle_gamma   90.00
#
_symmetry.space_group_name_H-M   'P 1'
#
loop_
_entity.id
_entity.type
_entity.pdbx_description
1 polymer ?
#
loop_
_entity_poly.entity_id
_entity_poly.type
_entity_poly.pdbx_seq_one_letter_code
_entity_poly.pdbx_strand_id
1 'polypeptide(L)'
;MALSKISGNQISTSTEAIITTLSFLNTNSVFRLPAGTTAQRPTGVSVGTMRFNTSEDAAEIYKADDGTGSAGWASVSGGGPSLGDKSIVRTNATTISENLTVGPTAGPEFANGMSAGPITIASGFTVTVESGGAWSVR
;
A
#
# COMPACT_ATOMS: atom_id res chain seq x y z
N MET A 1 16.62 26.78 -27.52
CA MET A 1 16.62 26.56 -26.06
C MET A 1 17.30 25.22 -25.82
N ALA A 2 18.48 25.20 -25.21
CA ALA A 2 19.19 23.95 -24.95
C ALA A 2 18.50 23.24 -23.78
N LEU A 3 17.97 22.04 -24.01
CA LEU A 3 17.48 21.19 -22.94
C LEU A 3 18.70 20.59 -22.25
N SER A 4 18.91 20.93 -20.97
CA SER A 4 19.89 20.24 -20.13
C SER A 4 19.47 18.77 -19.99
N LYS A 5 20.21 17.87 -20.63
CA LYS A 5 19.99 16.42 -20.52
C LYS A 5 20.89 15.87 -19.42
N ILE A 6 20.28 15.24 -18.41
CA ILE A 6 21.02 14.34 -17.52
C ILE A 6 21.10 13.00 -18.27
N SER A 7 22.29 12.66 -18.75
CA SER A 7 22.54 11.40 -19.47
C SER A 7 23.64 10.61 -18.78
N GLY A 8 23.33 9.37 -18.39
CA GLY A 8 24.30 8.44 -17.80
C GLY A 8 24.10 8.18 -16.31
N ASN A 9 25.06 7.46 -15.72
CA ASN A 9 25.04 6.97 -14.33
C ASN A 9 25.89 7.84 -13.38
N GLN A 10 26.25 9.06 -13.79
CA GLN A 10 27.13 9.96 -13.03
C GLN A 10 26.32 10.96 -12.17
N ILE A 11 25.26 10.49 -11.53
CA ILE A 11 24.58 11.25 -10.49
C ILE A 11 25.14 10.76 -9.15
N SER A 12 25.64 11.68 -8.31
CA SER A 12 26.10 11.32 -6.98
C SER A 12 24.95 10.66 -6.20
N THR A 13 25.25 9.67 -5.37
CA THR A 13 24.25 9.06 -4.46
C THR A 13 23.72 10.05 -3.42
N SER A 14 24.40 11.19 -3.24
CA SER A 14 23.96 12.30 -2.40
C SER A 14 23.15 13.38 -3.14
N THR A 15 22.90 13.23 -4.44
CA THR A 15 22.14 14.22 -5.20
C THR A 15 20.65 14.11 -4.90
N GLU A 16 20.08 15.19 -4.37
CA GLU A 16 18.63 15.39 -4.32
C GLU A 16 18.18 16.14 -5.57
N ALA A 17 17.17 15.60 -6.26
CA ALA A 17 16.53 16.28 -7.38
C ALA A 17 15.16 16.80 -6.94
N ILE A 18 14.99 18.13 -6.92
CA ILE A 18 13.69 18.75 -6.71
C ILE A 18 13.03 18.96 -8.07
N ILE A 19 11.98 18.19 -8.33
CA ILE A 19 11.18 18.32 -9.55
C ILE A 19 9.98 19.21 -9.24
N THR A 20 10.03 20.47 -9.68
CA THR A 20 8.87 21.39 -9.57
C THR A 20 7.78 21.06 -10.58
N THR A 21 8.15 20.61 -11.78
CA THR A 21 7.23 20.12 -12.81
C THR A 21 7.95 19.09 -13.69
N LEU A 22 7.31 17.95 -13.93
CA LEU A 22 7.71 16.98 -14.95
C LEU A 22 6.57 16.83 -15.96
N SER A 23 6.86 17.08 -17.23
CA SER A 23 5.91 16.89 -18.33
C SER A 23 6.63 16.27 -19.51
N PHE A 24 6.11 15.13 -19.99
CA PHE A 24 6.63 14.51 -21.20
C PHE A 24 6.05 15.22 -22.43
N LEU A 25 6.90 15.56 -23.41
CA LEU A 25 6.47 16.20 -24.67
C LEU A 25 5.89 15.19 -25.68
N ASN A 26 5.87 13.91 -25.33
CA ASN A 26 5.36 12.81 -26.13
C ASN A 26 4.48 11.91 -25.25
N THR A 27 3.74 11.00 -25.88
CA THR A 27 2.78 10.11 -25.22
C THR A 27 3.34 8.74 -24.83
N ASN A 28 4.62 8.45 -25.12
CA ASN A 28 5.23 7.14 -24.91
C ASN A 28 6.38 7.13 -23.88
N SER A 29 6.77 8.29 -23.36
CA SER A 29 7.72 8.37 -22.24
C SER A 29 7.06 7.91 -20.95
N VAL A 30 7.85 7.27 -20.09
CA VAL A 30 7.41 6.75 -18.79
C VAL A 30 8.27 7.33 -17.68
N PHE A 31 7.65 7.61 -16.53
CA PHE A 31 8.38 7.81 -15.28
C PHE A 31 8.51 6.45 -14.59
N ARG A 32 9.73 5.91 -14.55
CA ARG A 32 10.01 4.61 -13.94
C ARG A 32 10.63 4.82 -12.56
N LEU A 33 10.00 4.23 -11.54
CA LEU A 33 10.57 4.15 -10.19
C LEU A 33 11.66 3.06 -10.13
N PRO A 34 12.65 3.17 -9.22
CA PRO A 34 13.56 2.05 -8.92
C PRO A 34 12.78 0.79 -8.55
N ALA A 35 13.26 -0.39 -8.95
CA ALA A 35 12.57 -1.66 -8.72
C ALA A 35 13.48 -2.68 -8.02
N GLY A 36 12.91 -3.53 -7.17
CA GLY A 36 13.59 -4.70 -6.60
C GLY A 36 12.70 -5.47 -5.62
N THR A 37 13.22 -6.51 -5.00
CA THR A 37 12.48 -7.34 -4.04
C THR A 37 12.28 -6.65 -2.69
N THR A 38 11.46 -7.26 -1.83
CA THR A 38 11.31 -6.85 -0.41
C THR A 38 12.64 -6.86 0.34
N ALA A 39 13.51 -7.83 0.07
CA ALA A 39 14.84 -7.93 0.69
C ALA A 39 15.82 -6.83 0.22
N GLN A 40 15.53 -6.18 -0.91
CA GLN A 40 16.34 -5.10 -1.48
C GLN A 40 15.81 -3.70 -1.11
N ARG A 41 14.93 -3.60 -0.09
CA ARG A 41 14.45 -2.32 0.44
C ARG A 41 15.64 -1.48 0.93
N PRO A 42 15.83 -0.26 0.40
CA PRO A 42 16.87 0.61 0.92
C PRO A 42 16.53 1.07 2.33
N THR A 43 17.56 1.26 3.14
CA THR A 43 17.48 1.77 4.52
C THR A 43 18.01 3.20 4.57
N GLY A 44 17.64 3.95 5.62
CA GLY A 44 18.09 5.34 5.78
C GLY A 44 17.53 6.32 4.74
N VAL A 45 16.38 6.00 4.14
CA VAL A 45 15.71 6.86 3.17
C VAL A 45 14.75 7.84 3.84
N SER A 46 14.48 8.97 3.18
CA SER A 46 13.52 9.98 3.64
C SER A 46 12.07 9.52 3.42
N VAL A 47 11.16 10.01 4.26
CA VAL A 47 9.70 9.86 4.07
C VAL A 47 9.31 10.42 2.70
N GLY A 48 8.43 9.70 2.00
CA GLY A 48 8.01 10.02 0.64
C GLY A 48 8.81 9.31 -0.46
N THR A 49 9.88 8.59 -0.11
CA THR A 49 10.63 7.78 -1.08
C THR A 49 9.73 6.70 -1.69
N MET A 50 9.65 6.63 -3.02
CA MET A 50 8.85 5.63 -3.74
C MET A 50 9.71 4.67 -4.56
N ARG A 51 9.32 3.39 -4.60
CA ARG A 51 9.92 2.35 -5.45
C ARG A 51 8.87 1.32 -5.87
N PHE A 52 9.23 0.42 -6.78
CA PHE A 52 8.44 -0.75 -7.13
C PHE A 52 8.99 -2.01 -6.45
N ASN A 53 8.13 -2.76 -5.76
CA ASN A 53 8.47 -4.01 -5.12
C ASN A 53 8.06 -5.18 -6.02
N THR A 54 9.05 -5.90 -6.57
CA THR A 54 8.81 -7.02 -7.49
C THR A 54 8.36 -8.29 -6.78
N SER A 55 8.50 -8.38 -5.46
CA SER A 55 7.97 -9.50 -4.67
C SER A 55 6.47 -9.36 -4.41
N GLU A 56 6.00 -8.12 -4.22
CA GLU A 56 4.60 -7.79 -3.93
C GLU A 56 3.81 -7.34 -5.17
N ASP A 57 4.48 -7.24 -6.33
CA ASP A 57 3.94 -6.69 -7.58
C ASP A 57 3.23 -5.33 -7.39
N ALA A 58 3.85 -4.45 -6.60
CA ALA A 58 3.23 -3.18 -6.20
C ALA A 58 4.24 -2.05 -6.07
N ALA A 59 3.79 -0.81 -6.33
CA ALA A 59 4.51 0.36 -5.87
C ALA A 59 4.48 0.42 -4.33
N GLU A 60 5.55 0.88 -3.71
CA GLU A 60 5.68 1.08 -2.27
C GLU A 60 6.26 2.47 -1.97
N ILE A 61 5.86 3.03 -0.84
CA ILE A 61 6.30 4.32 -0.32
C ILE A 61 6.85 4.16 1.09
N TYR A 62 7.95 4.83 1.39
CA TYR A 62 8.45 4.97 2.75
C TYR A 62 7.63 6.05 3.47
N LYS A 63 6.75 5.65 4.39
CA LYS A 63 5.87 6.57 5.13
C LYS A 63 6.34 6.75 6.58
N ALA A 64 5.91 7.85 7.20
CA ALA A 64 6.31 8.21 8.56
C ALA A 64 5.80 7.22 9.63
N ASP A 65 4.69 6.54 9.34
CA ASP A 65 4.14 5.45 10.14
C ASP A 65 3.60 4.39 9.19
N ASP A 66 4.24 3.21 9.15
CA ASP A 66 3.88 2.08 8.29
C ASP A 66 2.57 1.38 8.72
N GLY A 67 2.04 1.69 9.90
CA GLY A 67 0.97 0.97 10.59
C GLY A 67 1.44 0.32 11.90
N THR A 68 2.74 0.39 12.21
CA THR A 68 3.33 -0.11 13.47
C THR A 68 3.66 1.00 14.47
N GLY A 69 3.33 2.26 14.17
CA GLY A 69 3.73 3.42 14.96
C GLY A 69 5.17 3.87 14.70
N SER A 70 5.78 3.42 13.59
CA SER A 70 7.16 3.72 13.19
C SER A 70 7.29 3.85 11.68
N ALA A 71 8.29 4.59 11.22
CA ALA A 71 8.52 4.77 9.79
C ALA A 71 8.88 3.44 9.11
N GLY A 72 8.32 3.22 7.93
CA GLY A 72 8.51 1.96 7.22
C GLY A 72 7.93 1.95 5.80
N TRP A 73 8.20 0.85 5.11
CA TRP A 73 7.74 0.62 3.74
C TRP A 73 6.31 0.10 3.73
N ALA A 74 5.44 0.77 2.99
CA ALA A 74 4.07 0.33 2.77
C ALA A 74 3.70 0.37 1.29
N SER A 75 2.83 -0.55 0.87
CA SER A 75 2.29 -0.56 -0.49
C SER A 75 1.50 0.72 -0.77
N VAL A 76 1.67 1.27 -1.98
CA VAL A 76 0.78 2.26 -2.57
C VAL A 76 -0.36 1.48 -3.24
N SER A 77 -1.31 1.01 -2.44
CA SER A 77 -2.41 0.17 -2.93
C SER A 77 -3.69 0.95 -3.15
N GLY A 78 -4.42 0.56 -4.20
CA GLY A 78 -5.74 1.11 -4.55
C GLY A 78 -6.87 0.42 -3.82
N GLY A 79 -6.87 0.41 -2.47
CA GLY A 79 -7.96 -0.13 -1.65
C GLY A 79 -8.29 -1.63 -1.84
N GLY A 80 -9.13 -2.16 -0.95
CA GLY A 80 -9.63 -3.55 -1.05
C GLY A 80 -10.56 -3.81 -2.25
N PRO A 81 -10.83 -5.08 -2.56
CA PRO A 81 -11.56 -5.50 -3.76
C PRO A 81 -12.97 -4.88 -3.84
N SER A 82 -13.36 -4.47 -5.04
CA SER A 82 -14.66 -3.84 -5.30
C SER A 82 -15.07 -3.96 -6.77
N LEU A 83 -16.37 -3.80 -7.05
CA LEU A 83 -16.95 -3.78 -8.40
C LEU A 83 -17.54 -2.40 -8.72
N GLY A 84 -17.43 -2.00 -10.00
CA GLY A 84 -17.93 -0.74 -10.53
C GLY A 84 -17.00 0.44 -10.29
N ASP A 85 -17.08 1.44 -11.18
CA ASP A 85 -16.35 2.70 -11.03
C ASP A 85 -16.66 3.34 -9.68
N LYS A 86 -15.62 3.75 -8.94
CA LYS A 86 -15.72 4.28 -7.57
C LYS A 86 -16.15 3.27 -6.51
N SER A 87 -15.89 1.98 -6.71
CA SER A 87 -16.11 0.93 -5.71
C SER A 87 -17.57 0.81 -5.23
N ILE A 88 -18.54 0.93 -6.14
CA ILE A 88 -19.99 0.90 -5.85
C ILE A 88 -20.38 -0.32 -5.01
N VAL A 89 -19.76 -1.46 -5.27
CA VAL A 89 -19.95 -2.68 -4.48
C VAL A 89 -18.62 -3.07 -3.87
N ARG A 90 -18.52 -3.05 -2.54
CA ARG A 90 -17.38 -3.64 -1.81
C ARG A 90 -17.59 -5.15 -1.76
N THR A 91 -16.53 -5.89 -2.05
CA THR A 91 -16.54 -7.35 -2.03
C THR A 91 -15.55 -7.86 -1.00
N ASN A 92 -15.77 -9.07 -0.50
CA ASN A 92 -14.84 -9.78 0.38
C ASN A 92 -14.66 -11.21 -0.12
N ALA A 93 -13.57 -11.86 0.30
CA ALA A 93 -13.40 -13.29 0.13
C ALA A 93 -14.41 -14.06 0.99
N THR A 94 -14.67 -15.33 0.63
CA THR A 94 -15.58 -16.22 1.39
C THR A 94 -14.90 -16.95 2.54
N THR A 95 -13.56 -16.87 2.63
CA THR A 95 -12.75 -17.58 3.63
C THR A 95 -11.80 -16.62 4.32
N ILE A 96 -11.77 -16.65 5.64
CA ILE A 96 -10.81 -15.94 6.50
C ILE A 96 -9.72 -16.93 6.89
N SER A 97 -8.46 -16.63 6.52
CA SER A 97 -7.29 -17.49 6.77
C SER A 97 -6.24 -16.77 7.62
N GLU A 98 -6.70 -15.92 8.53
CA GLU A 98 -5.88 -15.10 9.42
C GLU A 98 -6.64 -14.79 10.71
N ASN A 99 -5.93 -14.39 11.75
CA ASN A 99 -6.57 -13.93 12.99
C ASN A 99 -7.02 -12.48 12.84
N LEU A 100 -8.29 -12.21 13.08
CA LEU A 100 -8.87 -10.87 13.00
C LEU A 100 -9.44 -10.43 14.34
N THR A 101 -9.35 -9.12 14.59
CA THR A 101 -10.00 -8.46 15.71
C THR A 101 -10.93 -7.37 15.17
N VAL A 102 -12.22 -7.47 15.49
CA VAL A 102 -13.22 -6.42 15.24
C VAL A 102 -13.49 -5.75 16.59
N GLY A 103 -12.85 -4.60 16.80
CA GLY A 103 -12.88 -3.96 18.09
C GLY A 103 -11.90 -2.81 18.23
N PRO A 104 -12.05 -2.00 19.28
CA PRO A 104 -11.26 -0.78 19.47
C PRO A 104 -9.77 -1.03 19.67
N THR A 105 -9.33 -2.23 20.08
CA THR A 105 -7.89 -2.51 20.25
C THR A 105 -7.16 -2.65 18.92
N ALA A 106 -7.86 -3.04 17.85
CA ALA A 106 -7.32 -3.02 16.48
C ALA A 106 -7.19 -1.59 15.94
N GLY A 107 -7.96 -0.65 16.50
CA GLY A 107 -8.07 0.74 16.07
C GLY A 107 -9.54 1.20 16.11
N PRO A 108 -9.82 2.47 16.44
CA PRO A 108 -11.19 2.98 16.55
C PRO A 108 -12.00 2.81 15.26
N GLU A 109 -11.35 2.87 14.09
CA GLU A 109 -11.95 2.67 12.77
C GLU A 109 -12.39 1.22 12.49
N PHE A 110 -11.89 0.24 13.27
CA PHE A 110 -12.19 -1.19 13.09
C PHE A 110 -13.26 -1.70 14.07
N ALA A 111 -13.91 -0.82 14.83
CA ALA A 111 -14.98 -1.19 15.75
C ALA A 111 -16.22 -1.75 15.03
N ASN A 112 -16.46 -1.39 13.76
CA ASN A 112 -17.61 -1.88 13.00
C ASN A 112 -17.14 -2.52 11.68
N GLY A 113 -17.40 -3.82 11.53
CA GLY A 113 -17.07 -4.60 10.34
C GLY A 113 -18.30 -5.19 9.66
N MET A 114 -18.20 -5.42 8.34
CA MET A 114 -19.21 -6.16 7.58
C MET A 114 -18.58 -7.16 6.60
N SER A 115 -19.29 -8.25 6.35
CA SER A 115 -18.97 -9.22 5.30
C SER A 115 -20.24 -9.65 4.58
N ALA A 116 -20.13 -9.89 3.27
CA ALA A 116 -21.19 -10.46 2.44
C ALA A 116 -20.95 -11.96 2.21
N GLY A 117 -22.02 -12.75 2.29
CA GLY A 117 -22.08 -14.18 2.04
C GLY A 117 -22.06 -15.05 3.30
N PRO A 118 -22.20 -16.39 3.15
CA PRO A 118 -21.65 -17.27 4.16
C PRO A 118 -20.14 -17.05 4.22
N ILE A 119 -19.61 -16.92 5.44
CA ILE A 119 -18.18 -16.76 5.70
C ILE A 119 -17.66 -18.00 6.41
N THR A 120 -16.55 -18.53 5.92
CA THR A 120 -15.82 -19.62 6.58
C THR A 120 -14.59 -19.04 7.28
N ILE A 121 -14.40 -19.37 8.56
CA ILE A 121 -13.13 -19.14 9.25
C ILE A 121 -12.32 -20.43 9.12
N ALA A 122 -11.14 -20.36 8.51
CA ALA A 122 -10.28 -21.52 8.28
C ALA A 122 -9.76 -22.09 9.62
N SER A 123 -9.44 -23.39 9.63
CA SER A 123 -8.96 -24.07 10.83
C SER A 123 -7.69 -23.42 11.37
N GLY A 124 -7.64 -23.21 12.69
CA GLY A 124 -6.51 -22.56 13.36
C GLY A 124 -6.58 -21.04 13.44
N PHE A 125 -7.61 -20.41 12.88
CA PHE A 125 -7.81 -18.96 12.94
C PHE A 125 -9.06 -18.56 13.73
N THR A 126 -9.06 -17.34 14.25
CA THR A 126 -10.19 -16.77 14.98
C THR A 126 -10.57 -15.39 14.47
N VAL A 127 -11.87 -15.07 14.60
CA VAL A 127 -12.37 -13.70 14.53
C VAL A 127 -12.84 -13.32 15.92
N THR A 128 -12.13 -12.40 16.57
CA THR A 128 -12.50 -11.88 17.89
C THR A 128 -13.33 -10.62 17.72
N VAL A 129 -14.57 -10.64 18.21
CA VAL A 129 -15.40 -9.43 18.31
C VAL A 129 -15.33 -8.94 19.75
N GLU A 130 -14.70 -7.79 19.96
CA GLU A 130 -14.48 -7.24 21.30
C GLU A 130 -15.71 -6.51 21.83
N SER A 131 -15.69 -6.15 23.12
CA SER A 131 -16.64 -5.19 23.66
C SER A 131 -16.51 -3.85 22.92
N GLY A 132 -17.65 -3.31 22.45
CA GLY A 132 -17.68 -2.13 21.60
C GLY A 132 -17.42 -2.43 20.11
N GLY A 133 -17.14 -3.68 19.76
CA GLY A 133 -17.06 -4.17 18.39
C GLY A 133 -18.40 -4.71 17.88
N ALA A 134 -18.65 -4.60 16.57
CA ALA A 134 -19.77 -5.24 15.90
C ALA A 134 -19.35 -5.78 14.54
N TRP A 135 -19.67 -7.04 14.26
CA TRP A 135 -19.48 -7.67 12.97
C TRP A 135 -20.81 -8.16 12.40
N SER A 136 -21.16 -7.69 11.21
CA SER A 136 -22.37 -8.11 10.49
C SER A 136 -22.03 -8.99 9.29
N VAL A 137 -22.69 -10.14 9.18
CA VAL A 137 -22.60 -11.03 8.01
C VAL A 137 -23.98 -11.06 7.33
N ARG A 138 -24.04 -10.79 6.02
CA ARG A 138 -25.28 -10.65 5.24
C ARG A 138 -25.27 -11.48 3.97
#